data_AF-A0A7K3YG30-F1
#
_entry.id   AF-A0A7K3YG30-F1
#
_cell.length_a   1.000
_cell.length_b   1.000
_cell.length_c   1.000
_cell.angle_alpha   90.00
_cell.angle_beta   90.00
_cell.angle_gamma   90.00
#
_symmetry.space_group_name_H-M   'P 1'
#
loop_
_entity.id
_entity.type
_entity.pdbx_description
1 polymer ?
#
loop_
_entity_poly.entity_id
_entity_poly.type
_entity_poly.pdbx_seq_one_letter_code
_entity_poly.pdbx_strand_id
1 'polypeptide(L)'
;ALAYFWYSTVAEGTALATITGIGDRIWNTLFIGTFDPKTAQGMHILTSQSVTPLHSLAKVIHIVTQGLIAVGLLATLRKRERWRISPEYLAISLVFLLVNIAAIAVPFFASSLNTSRLYHITLIFLAPFAIIGGIALYERLTGWIHSARDAPFMGTAYQALSAFFVIFFLFNSGFLYQVMNDDPTSMALDTGGDKPVFNDKEVQGAAWLFSEGNKRPIYVDGTRWWLLQGFSPDTQRYVPADASLLEPNSYLYFGTYNLVRESIRVEAQEHAATTATYTGADGFIQEHHRVYDNAGSAIYYR
;
A
#
# COMPACT_ATOMS: atom_id res chain seq x y z
N ALA A 1 22.44 -21.36 2.32
CA ALA A 1 22.23 -22.82 2.30
C ALA A 1 21.18 -23.25 3.32
N LEU A 2 21.40 -23.03 4.63
CA LEU A 2 20.47 -23.46 5.69
C LEU A 2 19.06 -22.86 5.56
N ALA A 3 18.97 -21.54 5.33
CA ALA A 3 17.69 -20.87 5.13
C ALA A 3 16.94 -21.39 3.89
N TYR A 4 17.65 -21.59 2.79
CA TYR A 4 17.07 -22.13 1.55
C TYR A 4 16.53 -23.55 1.76
N PHE A 5 17.30 -24.41 2.41
CA PHE A 5 16.89 -25.78 2.74
C PHE A 5 15.68 -25.79 3.66
N TRP A 6 15.65 -24.94 4.69
CA TRP A 6 14.52 -24.80 5.60
C TRP A 6 13.23 -24.35 4.88
N TYR A 7 13.29 -23.28 4.08
CA TYR A 7 12.13 -22.80 3.34
C TYR A 7 11.65 -23.76 2.25
N SER A 8 12.56 -24.57 1.69
CA SER A 8 12.22 -25.58 0.69
C SER A 8 11.58 -26.83 1.28
N THR A 9 11.98 -27.24 2.49
CA THR A 9 11.63 -28.57 3.02
C THR A 9 10.69 -28.52 4.22
N VAL A 10 10.81 -27.48 5.06
CA VAL A 10 10.04 -27.38 6.31
C VAL A 10 8.83 -26.46 6.16
N ALA A 11 8.91 -25.41 5.33
CA ALA A 11 7.81 -24.48 5.07
C ALA A 11 6.91 -24.91 3.89
N GLU A 12 6.87 -26.20 3.58
CA GLU A 12 6.12 -26.79 2.45
C GLU A 12 6.42 -26.16 1.07
N GLY A 13 7.53 -25.42 0.95
CA GLY A 13 7.92 -24.77 -0.30
C GLY A 13 7.02 -23.62 -0.74
N THR A 14 5.99 -23.23 0.02
CA THR A 14 5.04 -22.17 -0.36
C THR A 14 5.72 -20.81 -0.52
N ALA A 15 6.59 -20.45 0.42
CA ALA A 15 7.40 -19.23 0.35
C ALA A 15 8.37 -19.27 -0.85
N LEU A 16 8.96 -20.44 -1.13
CA LEU A 16 9.85 -20.64 -2.27
C LEU A 16 9.08 -20.51 -3.59
N ALA A 17 7.92 -21.17 -3.71
CA ALA A 17 7.04 -21.09 -4.87
C ALA A 17 6.55 -19.66 -5.13
N THR A 18 6.30 -18.90 -4.07
CA THR A 18 5.97 -17.47 -4.17
C THR A 18 7.16 -16.67 -4.71
N ILE A 19 8.36 -16.89 -4.18
CA ILE A 19 9.58 -16.21 -4.64
C ILE A 19 9.90 -16.56 -6.10
N THR A 20 9.82 -17.84 -6.48
CA THR A 20 10.05 -18.27 -7.87
C THR A 20 8.97 -17.73 -8.79
N GLY A 21 7.69 -17.73 -8.38
CA GLY A 21 6.60 -17.14 -9.15
C GLY A 21 6.75 -15.63 -9.35
N ILE A 22 7.23 -14.91 -8.35
CA ILE A 22 7.61 -13.48 -8.48
C ILE A 22 8.80 -13.35 -9.45
N GLY A 23 9.83 -14.19 -9.30
CA GLY A 23 11.00 -14.21 -10.17
C GLY A 23 10.66 -14.45 -11.64
N ASP A 24 9.80 -15.42 -11.94
CA ASP A 24 9.35 -15.74 -13.29
C ASP A 24 8.56 -14.58 -13.91
N ARG A 25 7.68 -13.93 -13.13
CA ARG A 25 6.95 -12.74 -13.59
C ARG A 25 7.90 -11.58 -13.90
N ILE A 26 8.90 -11.34 -13.06
CA ILE A 26 9.91 -10.30 -13.27
C ILE A 26 10.77 -10.60 -14.49
N TRP A 27 11.26 -11.83 -14.63
CA TRP A 27 12.11 -12.25 -15.75
C TRP A 27 11.39 -12.08 -17.09
N ASN A 28 10.16 -12.58 -17.17
CA ASN A 28 9.34 -12.46 -18.37
C ASN A 28 9.04 -10.99 -18.72
N THR A 29 8.84 -10.13 -17.72
CA THR A 29 8.50 -8.73 -18.00
C THR A 29 9.72 -7.86 -18.34
N LEU A 30 10.88 -8.08 -17.70
CA LEU A 30 12.10 -7.29 -17.94
C LEU A 30 12.84 -7.67 -19.23
N PHE A 31 12.82 -8.95 -19.61
CA PHE A 31 13.64 -9.45 -20.72
C PHE A 31 12.84 -9.83 -21.97
N ILE A 32 11.54 -10.12 -21.84
CA ILE A 32 10.68 -10.53 -22.96
C ILE A 32 9.62 -9.46 -23.27
N GLY A 33 9.21 -8.65 -22.28
CA GLY A 33 8.21 -7.59 -22.43
C GLY A 33 8.78 -6.19 -22.71
N THR A 34 7.92 -5.28 -23.15
CA THR A 34 8.19 -3.84 -23.25
C THR A 34 8.09 -3.17 -21.88
N PHE A 35 9.01 -2.27 -21.56
CA PHE A 35 8.94 -1.41 -20.37
C PHE A 35 7.74 -0.45 -20.48
N ASP A 36 6.57 -0.88 -20.00
CA ASP A 36 5.39 -0.02 -19.87
C ASP A 36 5.31 0.56 -18.45
N PRO A 37 5.33 1.90 -18.28
CA PRO A 37 5.14 2.56 -16.97
C PRO A 37 3.91 2.11 -16.20
N LYS A 38 2.87 1.60 -16.88
CA LYS A 38 1.64 1.07 -16.26
C LYS A 38 1.84 -0.28 -15.56
N THR A 39 2.89 -1.02 -15.90
CA THR A 39 3.21 -2.33 -15.30
C THR A 39 4.13 -2.23 -14.09
N ALA A 40 4.87 -1.12 -13.95
CA ALA A 40 5.66 -0.79 -12.78
C ALA A 40 4.85 0.03 -11.78
N GLN A 41 4.24 -0.61 -10.78
CA GLN A 41 3.36 0.05 -9.82
C GLN A 41 4.02 1.24 -9.12
N GLY A 42 5.30 1.15 -8.76
CA GLY A 42 6.04 2.28 -8.17
C GLY A 42 6.14 3.47 -9.14
N MET A 43 6.41 3.22 -10.42
CA MET A 43 6.39 4.25 -11.46
C MET A 43 4.98 4.81 -11.67
N HIS A 44 3.96 3.96 -11.73
CA HIS A 44 2.56 4.37 -11.88
C HIS A 44 2.10 5.27 -10.72
N ILE A 45 2.50 4.99 -9.48
CA ILE A 45 2.18 5.86 -8.33
C ILE A 45 2.81 7.25 -8.50
N LEU A 46 4.03 7.32 -9.05
CA LEU A 46 4.73 8.58 -9.30
C LEU A 46 4.18 9.35 -10.51
N THR A 47 3.73 8.65 -11.56
CA THR A 47 3.25 9.26 -12.82
C THR A 47 1.74 9.45 -12.88
N SER A 48 0.99 8.77 -12.02
CA SER A 48 -0.47 8.94 -11.92
C SER A 48 -0.82 10.38 -11.55
N GLN A 49 -1.90 10.89 -12.14
CA GLN A 49 -2.44 12.18 -11.74
C GLN A 49 -2.84 12.11 -10.27
N SER A 50 -2.44 13.12 -9.50
CA SER A 50 -2.87 13.23 -8.11
C SER A 50 -4.34 13.64 -8.07
N VAL A 51 -5.10 13.01 -7.18
CA VAL A 51 -6.52 13.31 -6.98
C VAL A 51 -6.71 14.78 -6.59
N THR A 52 -5.82 15.32 -5.76
CA THR A 52 -5.86 16.72 -5.32
C THR A 52 -4.48 17.38 -5.29
N PRO A 53 -4.41 18.73 -5.22
CA PRO A 53 -3.14 19.46 -5.08
C PRO A 53 -2.34 19.05 -3.83
N LEU A 54 -3.01 18.67 -2.73
CA LEU A 54 -2.37 18.23 -1.50
C LEU A 54 -1.68 16.87 -1.69
N HIS A 55 -2.30 15.96 -2.45
CA HIS A 55 -1.69 14.70 -2.87
C HIS A 55 -0.47 14.89 -3.76
N SER A 56 -0.49 15.90 -4.65
CA SER A 56 0.70 16.27 -5.42
C SER A 56 1.85 16.74 -4.53
N LEU A 57 1.55 17.56 -3.53
CA LEU A 57 2.56 18.03 -2.57
C LEU A 57 3.16 16.88 -1.76
N ALA A 58 2.33 15.94 -1.30
CA ALA A 58 2.81 14.74 -0.61
C ALA A 58 3.73 13.89 -1.49
N LYS A 59 3.38 13.70 -2.77
CA LYS A 59 4.26 13.03 -3.75
C LYS A 59 5.61 13.73 -3.86
N VAL A 60 5.62 15.06 -4.00
CA VAL A 60 6.86 15.85 -4.06
C VAL A 60 7.69 15.65 -2.80
N ILE A 61 7.08 15.65 -1.62
CA ILE A 61 7.78 15.44 -0.34
C ILE A 61 8.45 14.06 -0.28
N HIS A 62 7.78 13.01 -0.74
CA HIS A 62 8.38 11.68 -0.82
C HIS A 62 9.53 11.60 -1.84
N ILE A 63 9.38 12.25 -3.00
CA ILE A 63 10.43 12.33 -4.03
C ILE A 63 11.66 13.09 -3.49
N VAL A 64 11.45 14.23 -2.84
CA VAL A 64 12.52 15.00 -2.20
C VAL A 64 13.24 14.15 -1.16
N THR A 65 12.50 13.42 -0.32
CA THR A 65 13.09 12.52 0.69
C THR A 65 13.96 11.44 0.05
N GLN A 66 13.51 10.81 -1.04
CA GLN A 66 14.30 9.84 -1.81
C GLN A 66 15.54 10.47 -2.45
N GLY A 67 15.42 11.70 -2.96
CA GLY A 67 16.55 12.49 -3.43
C GLY A 67 17.59 12.76 -2.33
N LEU A 68 17.15 13.14 -1.14
CA LEU A 68 18.03 13.35 0.02
C LEU A 68 18.76 12.06 0.40
N ILE A 69 18.09 10.91 0.40
CA ILE A 69 18.70 9.60 0.66
C ILE A 69 19.81 9.32 -0.38
N ALA A 70 19.53 9.50 -1.66
CA ALA A 70 20.50 9.28 -2.73
C ALA A 70 21.73 10.21 -2.57
N VAL A 71 21.51 11.50 -2.29
CA VAL A 71 22.59 12.46 -2.02
C VAL A 71 23.39 12.07 -0.78
N GLY A 72 22.73 11.64 0.28
CA GLY A 72 23.39 11.22 1.52
C GLY A 72 24.26 9.98 1.36
N LEU A 73 23.80 8.99 0.59
CA LEU A 73 24.60 7.82 0.25
C LEU A 73 25.82 8.20 -0.59
N LEU A 74 25.64 9.05 -1.62
CA LEU A 74 26.75 9.56 -2.43
C LEU A 74 27.75 10.37 -1.60
N ALA A 75 27.28 11.21 -0.69
CA ALA A 75 28.11 11.99 0.22
C ALA A 75 28.89 11.09 1.19
N THR A 76 28.27 10.02 1.68
CA THR A 76 28.90 9.03 2.56
C THR A 76 29.98 8.24 1.81
N LEU A 77 29.72 7.82 0.57
CA LEU A 77 30.70 7.14 -0.28
C LEU A 77 31.92 8.02 -0.59
N ARG A 78 31.70 9.30 -0.87
CA ARG A 78 32.79 10.26 -1.18
C ARG A 78 33.62 10.65 0.03
N LYS A 79 33.01 10.79 1.21
CA LYS A 79 33.67 11.24 2.45
C LYS A 79 33.39 10.29 3.60
N ARG A 80 33.84 9.04 3.45
CA ARG A 80 33.54 7.94 4.38
C ARG A 80 33.97 8.21 5.82
N GLU A 81 35.15 8.81 5.99
CA GLU A 81 35.72 9.10 7.31
C GLU A 81 34.95 10.16 8.10
N ARG A 82 34.24 11.06 7.40
CA ARG A 82 33.49 12.15 8.02
C ARG A 82 32.30 11.65 8.83
N TRP A 83 31.59 10.65 8.32
CA TRP A 83 30.29 10.24 8.85
C TRP A 83 30.35 9.02 9.78
N ARG A 84 31.53 8.38 9.91
CA ARG A 84 31.77 7.24 10.81
C ARG A 84 30.75 6.10 10.67
N ILE A 85 30.21 5.91 9.47
CA ILE A 85 29.28 4.81 9.17
C ILE A 85 30.09 3.53 8.96
N SER A 86 29.71 2.47 9.67
CA SER A 86 30.34 1.15 9.53
C SER A 86 30.18 0.60 8.10
N PRO A 87 31.22 -0.05 7.53
CA PRO A 87 31.15 -0.71 6.22
C PRO A 87 29.91 -1.57 6.02
N GLU A 88 29.56 -2.34 7.04
CA GLU A 88 28.53 -3.36 7.02
C GLU A 88 27.15 -2.69 6.88
N TYR A 89 26.91 -1.65 7.69
CA TYR A 89 25.69 -0.84 7.59
C TYR A 89 25.57 -0.16 6.22
N LEU A 90 26.67 0.37 5.67
CA LEU A 90 26.67 0.98 4.35
C LEU A 90 26.33 -0.03 3.24
N ALA A 91 26.89 -1.24 3.31
CA ALA A 91 26.59 -2.31 2.36
C ALA A 91 25.10 -2.71 2.41
N ILE A 92 24.55 -2.90 3.61
CA ILE A 92 23.12 -3.18 3.79
C ILE A 92 22.26 -2.05 3.22
N SER A 93 22.63 -0.80 3.49
CA SER A 93 21.90 0.37 3.01
C SER A 93 21.94 0.50 1.49
N LEU A 94 23.05 0.14 0.85
CA LEU A 94 23.13 0.06 -0.61
C LEU A 94 22.19 -1.00 -1.19
N VAL A 95 22.07 -2.16 -0.53
CA VAL A 95 21.09 -3.19 -0.92
C VAL A 95 19.66 -2.65 -0.82
N PHE A 96 19.31 -1.99 0.28
CA PHE A 96 17.97 -1.38 0.43
C PHE A 96 17.70 -0.24 -0.56
N LEU A 97 18.73 0.51 -0.97
CA LEU A 97 18.60 1.48 -2.06
C LEU A 97 18.28 0.77 -3.38
N LEU A 98 18.98 -0.30 -3.71
CA LEU A 98 18.71 -1.09 -4.92
C LEU A 98 17.30 -1.68 -4.90
N VAL A 99 16.83 -2.15 -3.74
CA VAL A 99 15.44 -2.60 -3.56
C VAL A 99 14.45 -1.45 -3.81
N ASN A 100 14.74 -0.24 -3.33
CA ASN A 100 13.88 0.92 -3.57
C ASN A 100 13.86 1.32 -5.06
N ILE A 101 15.01 1.30 -5.74
CA ILE A 101 15.10 1.52 -7.20
C ILE A 101 14.34 0.43 -7.94
N ALA A 102 14.48 -0.83 -7.55
CA ALA A 102 13.75 -1.95 -8.14
C ALA A 102 12.23 -1.79 -7.94
N ALA A 103 11.77 -1.27 -6.81
CA ALA A 103 10.36 -0.95 -6.58
C ALA A 103 9.77 0.04 -7.58
N ILE A 104 10.59 0.98 -8.04
CA ILE A 104 10.18 2.01 -9.00
C ILE A 104 10.31 1.50 -10.44
N ALA A 105 11.42 0.81 -10.75
CA ALA A 105 11.78 0.45 -12.11
C ALA A 105 11.30 -0.93 -12.57
N VAL A 106 11.14 -1.89 -11.65
CA VAL A 106 10.80 -3.28 -12.00
C VAL A 106 9.28 -3.48 -11.99
N PRO A 107 8.68 -3.89 -13.12
CA PRO A 107 7.27 -4.24 -13.21
C PRO A 107 6.84 -5.29 -12.19
N PHE A 108 5.65 -5.16 -11.63
CA PHE A 108 5.04 -6.09 -10.65
C PHE A 108 5.82 -6.37 -9.36
N PHE A 109 7.03 -5.83 -9.18
CA PHE A 109 7.85 -6.07 -7.98
C PHE A 109 7.23 -5.44 -6.73
N ALA A 110 6.89 -4.15 -6.82
CA ALA A 110 6.31 -3.42 -5.70
C ALA A 110 4.85 -3.86 -5.39
N SER A 111 4.09 -4.29 -6.41
CA SER A 111 2.72 -4.81 -6.18
C SER A 111 2.71 -6.16 -5.49
N SER A 112 3.67 -7.03 -5.81
CA SER A 112 3.80 -8.33 -5.14
C SER A 112 4.20 -8.22 -3.67
N LEU A 113 4.92 -7.16 -3.29
CA LEU A 113 5.43 -6.94 -1.92
C LEU A 113 4.66 -5.87 -1.13
N ASN A 114 3.59 -5.31 -1.73
CA ASN A 114 2.90 -4.11 -1.28
C ASN A 114 3.82 -2.88 -1.24
N THR A 115 3.62 -1.96 -2.20
CA THR A 115 4.48 -0.79 -2.41
C THR A 115 4.68 0.04 -1.14
N SER A 116 3.61 0.28 -0.36
CA SER A 116 3.68 1.04 0.87
C SER A 116 4.54 0.35 1.92
N ARG A 117 4.35 -0.97 2.11
CA ARG A 117 5.14 -1.75 3.08
C ARG A 117 6.62 -1.80 2.72
N LEU A 118 6.91 -2.03 1.45
CA LEU A 118 8.28 -2.06 0.95
C LEU A 118 9.01 -0.73 1.21
N TYR A 119 8.34 0.39 0.93
CA TYR A 119 8.87 1.73 1.19
C TYR A 119 9.22 1.92 2.68
N HIS A 120 8.31 1.57 3.59
CA HIS A 120 8.54 1.69 5.04
C HIS A 120 9.73 0.86 5.53
N ILE A 121 9.84 -0.40 5.07
CA ILE A 121 10.96 -1.28 5.46
C ILE A 121 12.30 -0.70 4.97
N THR A 122 12.35 -0.20 3.73
CA THR A 122 13.59 0.39 3.19
C THR A 122 14.02 1.64 3.96
N LEU A 123 13.07 2.45 4.43
CA LEU A 123 13.37 3.67 5.20
C LEU A 123 14.04 3.39 6.56
N ILE A 124 13.85 2.22 7.17
CA ILE A 124 14.53 1.87 8.44
C ILE A 124 16.05 2.00 8.30
N PHE A 125 16.59 1.56 7.17
CA PHE A 125 18.03 1.61 6.89
C PHE A 125 18.44 2.91 6.17
N LEU A 126 17.56 3.45 5.33
CA LEU A 126 17.88 4.60 4.49
C LEU A 126 17.70 5.96 5.20
N ALA A 127 16.90 6.05 6.26
CA ALA A 127 16.58 7.31 6.93
C ALA A 127 17.81 8.12 7.40
N PRO A 128 18.87 7.53 7.99
CA PRO A 128 20.07 8.29 8.36
C PRO A 128 20.72 9.00 7.17
N PHE A 129 20.64 8.41 5.97
CA PHE A 129 21.19 9.03 4.76
C PHE A 129 20.34 10.21 4.29
N ALA A 130 19.03 10.24 4.55
CA ALA A 130 18.23 11.45 4.29
C ALA A 130 18.76 12.66 5.08
N ILE A 131 19.15 12.44 6.35
CA ILE A 131 19.72 13.47 7.22
C ILE A 131 21.10 13.89 6.71
N ILE A 132 22.00 12.92 6.44
CA ILE A 132 23.34 13.19 5.90
C ILE A 132 23.25 13.96 4.57
N GLY A 133 22.34 13.56 3.69
CA GLY A 133 22.10 14.22 2.40
C GLY A 133 21.59 15.64 2.58
N GLY A 134 20.68 15.86 3.53
CA GLY A 134 20.21 17.19 3.90
C GLY A 134 21.33 18.10 4.38
N ILE A 135 22.19 17.63 5.28
CA ILE A 135 23.34 18.39 5.79
C ILE A 135 24.33 18.68 4.64
N ALA A 136 24.67 17.68 3.84
CA ALA A 136 25.60 17.82 2.72
C ALA A 136 25.07 18.81 1.65
N LEU A 137 23.77 18.77 1.37
CA LEU A 137 23.12 19.70 0.43
C LEU A 137 23.08 21.11 1.01
N TYR A 138 22.69 21.26 2.28
CA TYR A 138 22.68 22.55 2.95
C TYR A 138 24.06 23.21 2.93
N GLU A 139 25.12 22.49 3.31
CA GLU A 139 26.50 23.02 3.29
C GLU A 139 26.96 23.42 1.89
N ARG A 140 26.55 22.65 0.87
CA ARG A 140 26.84 22.97 -0.54
C ARG A 140 26.12 24.25 -0.95
N LEU A 141 24.85 24.40 -0.59
CA LEU A 141 24.03 25.57 -0.90
C LEU A 141 24.53 26.81 -0.16
N THR A 142 24.82 26.71 1.13
CA THR A 142 25.38 27.84 1.90
C THR A 142 26.77 28.21 1.44
N GLY A 143 27.59 27.26 1.00
CA GLY A 143 28.90 27.53 0.41
C GLY A 143 28.81 28.25 -0.94
N TRP A 144 27.76 27.98 -1.73
CA TRP A 144 27.47 28.73 -2.96
C TRP A 144 26.89 30.12 -2.66
N ILE A 145 26.00 30.21 -1.66
CA ILE A 145 25.34 31.46 -1.26
C ILE A 145 26.28 32.37 -0.46
N HIS A 146 27.28 31.88 0.28
CA HIS A 146 28.28 32.75 0.93
C HIS A 146 29.16 33.50 -0.08
N SER A 147 29.21 33.07 -1.34
CA SER A 147 29.76 33.87 -2.45
C SER A 147 28.86 35.06 -2.83
N ALA A 148 27.61 35.08 -2.34
CA ALA A 148 26.57 36.10 -2.50
C ALA A 148 26.04 36.53 -1.11
N ARG A 149 26.80 37.41 -0.44
CA ARG A 149 26.57 38.06 0.87
C ARG A 149 25.14 37.99 1.47
N ASP A 150 25.13 37.74 2.79
CA ASP A 150 24.12 38.18 3.77
C ASP A 150 22.67 37.72 3.54
N ALA A 151 22.42 36.41 3.65
CA ALA A 151 21.08 35.88 3.87
C ALA A 151 20.84 35.63 5.38
N PRO A 152 20.17 36.54 6.11
CA PRO A 152 19.88 36.40 7.55
C PRO A 152 18.83 35.33 7.89
N PHE A 153 18.28 34.65 6.88
CA PHE A 153 17.16 33.72 7.02
C PHE A 153 17.57 32.25 7.19
N MET A 154 18.84 31.90 6.99
CA MET A 154 19.29 30.52 7.11
C MET A 154 19.65 30.19 8.57
N GLY A 155 18.66 29.69 9.31
CA GLY A 155 18.90 28.92 10.53
C GLY A 155 19.82 27.72 10.26
N THR A 156 20.28 27.04 11.31
CA THR A 156 21.19 25.88 11.17
C THR A 156 20.59 24.77 10.29
N ALA A 157 21.44 23.98 9.61
CA ALA A 157 21.00 22.86 8.77
C ALA A 157 19.98 21.94 9.47
N TYR A 158 20.16 21.74 10.78
CA TYR A 158 19.28 20.95 11.63
C TYR A 158 17.88 21.55 11.80
N GLN A 159 17.74 22.87 11.89
CA GLN A 159 16.43 23.53 11.98
C GLN A 159 15.64 23.36 10.69
N ALA A 160 16.28 23.55 9.54
CA ALA A 160 15.65 23.36 8.24
C ALA A 160 15.22 21.89 8.03
N LEU A 161 16.08 20.94 8.38
CA LEU A 161 15.76 19.51 8.32
C LEU A 161 14.63 19.14 9.29
N SER A 162 14.64 19.67 10.51
CA SER A 162 13.56 19.44 11.47
C SER A 162 12.22 19.95 10.95
N ALA A 163 12.16 21.16 10.39
CA ALA A 163 10.95 21.70 9.81
C ALA A 163 10.45 20.83 8.64
N PHE A 164 11.35 20.39 7.76
CA PHE A 164 11.02 19.47 6.67
C PHE A 164 10.46 18.14 7.18
N PHE A 165 11.09 17.52 8.19
CA PHE A 165 10.63 16.23 8.72
C PHE A 165 9.34 16.33 9.53
N VAL A 166 9.05 17.47 10.17
CA VAL A 166 7.74 17.73 10.77
C VAL A 166 6.66 17.75 9.68
N ILE A 167 6.90 18.47 8.59
CA ILE A 167 5.96 18.50 7.46
C ILE A 167 5.80 17.09 6.86
N PHE A 168 6.91 16.39 6.61
CA PHE A 168 6.91 14.99 6.15
C PHE A 168 6.06 14.10 7.05
N PHE A 169 6.24 14.19 8.37
CA PHE A 169 5.47 13.42 9.35
C PHE A 169 3.97 13.75 9.29
N LEU A 170 3.60 15.03 9.21
CA LEU A 170 2.19 15.45 9.12
C LEU A 170 1.51 14.91 7.86
N PHE A 171 2.20 14.85 6.73
CA PHE A 171 1.69 14.20 5.52
C PHE A 171 1.55 12.68 5.69
N ASN A 172 2.58 12.01 6.24
CA ASN A 172 2.56 10.54 6.43
C ASN A 172 1.49 10.09 7.45
N SER A 173 1.19 10.91 8.45
CA SER A 173 0.16 10.61 9.46
C SER A 173 -1.27 10.74 8.93
N GLY A 174 -1.46 11.36 7.76
CA GLY A 174 -2.78 11.70 7.23
C GLY A 174 -3.39 12.97 7.84
N PHE A 175 -2.75 13.59 8.84
CA PHE A 175 -3.30 14.72 9.60
C PHE A 175 -3.67 15.92 8.71
N LEU A 176 -2.81 16.27 7.76
CA LEU A 176 -3.06 17.42 6.87
C LEU A 176 -4.29 17.22 6.00
N TYR A 177 -4.56 15.99 5.55
CA TYR A 177 -5.76 15.68 4.75
C TYR A 177 -7.02 15.88 5.58
N GLN A 178 -7.00 15.47 6.86
CA GLN A 178 -8.14 15.66 7.76
C GLN A 178 -8.41 17.14 8.05
N VAL A 179 -7.37 17.93 8.34
CA VAL A 179 -7.52 19.36 8.65
C VAL A 179 -7.98 20.15 7.44
N MET A 180 -7.51 19.78 6.24
CA MET A 180 -7.88 20.44 4.99
C MET A 180 -9.19 19.89 4.39
N ASN A 181 -9.82 18.92 5.04
CA ASN A 181 -11.01 18.21 4.56
C ASN A 181 -10.85 17.68 3.12
N ASP A 182 -9.65 17.17 2.84
CA ASP A 182 -9.27 16.54 1.58
C ASP A 182 -9.40 15.00 1.69
N ASP A 183 -9.27 14.29 0.56
CA ASP A 183 -9.39 12.83 0.50
C ASP A 183 -8.41 12.16 1.50
N PRO A 184 -8.93 11.39 2.47
CA PRO A 184 -8.14 10.93 3.60
C PRO A 184 -7.29 9.72 3.25
N THR A 185 -5.99 9.80 3.56
CA THR A 185 -5.05 8.67 3.38
C THR A 185 -4.96 7.75 4.59
N SER A 186 -5.43 8.20 5.76
CA SER A 186 -5.32 7.47 7.03
C SER A 186 -6.62 6.76 7.39
N MET A 187 -6.52 5.44 7.54
CA MET A 187 -7.65 4.62 8.00
C MET A 187 -8.14 5.01 9.40
N ALA A 188 -7.24 5.46 10.28
CA ALA A 188 -7.57 5.79 11.66
C ALA A 188 -8.26 7.15 11.84
N LEU A 189 -8.01 8.10 10.94
CA LEU A 189 -8.55 9.46 11.04
C LEU A 189 -9.87 9.64 10.29
N ASP A 190 -10.07 8.88 9.21
CA ASP A 190 -11.32 8.95 8.46
C ASP A 190 -12.38 8.00 9.02
N THR A 191 -13.55 8.56 9.34
CA THR A 191 -14.69 7.83 9.92
C THR A 191 -15.78 7.51 8.90
N GLY A 192 -15.67 8.00 7.66
CA GLY A 192 -16.71 7.89 6.63
C GLY A 192 -16.43 6.88 5.52
N GLY A 193 -15.16 6.55 5.29
CA GLY A 193 -14.75 5.59 4.25
C GLY A 193 -15.10 4.14 4.58
N ASP A 194 -15.33 3.34 3.54
CA ASP A 194 -15.54 1.91 3.69
C ASP A 194 -14.22 1.19 4.02
N LYS A 195 -14.14 0.67 5.24
CA LYS A 195 -12.91 0.09 5.80
C LYS A 195 -13.22 -1.26 6.47
N PRO A 196 -12.22 -2.14 6.63
CA PRO A 196 -12.39 -3.42 7.32
C PRO A 196 -12.48 -3.23 8.84
N VAL A 197 -13.44 -2.41 9.28
CA VAL A 197 -13.82 -2.17 10.67
C VAL A 197 -15.24 -2.67 10.81
N PHE A 198 -15.40 -3.77 11.53
CA PHE A 198 -16.68 -4.48 11.62
C PHE A 198 -17.31 -4.28 12.98
N ASN A 199 -18.63 -4.04 12.99
CA ASN A 199 -19.38 -3.93 14.24
C ASN A 199 -19.93 -5.30 14.69
N ASP A 200 -20.39 -5.37 15.94
CA ASP A 200 -20.91 -6.62 16.52
C ASP A 200 -22.03 -7.25 15.69
N LYS A 201 -22.89 -6.47 15.05
CA LYS A 201 -23.97 -7.00 14.23
C LYS A 201 -23.45 -7.70 12.97
N GLU A 202 -22.42 -7.14 12.32
CA GLU A 202 -21.74 -7.78 11.20
C GLU A 202 -21.06 -9.08 11.66
N VAL A 203 -20.37 -9.06 12.80
CA VAL A 203 -19.74 -10.27 13.35
C VAL A 203 -20.78 -11.35 13.67
N GLN A 204 -21.92 -10.99 14.25
CA GLN A 204 -23.01 -11.93 14.54
C GLN A 204 -23.66 -12.49 13.25
N GLY A 205 -23.83 -11.68 12.22
CA GLY A 205 -24.32 -12.15 10.92
C GLY A 205 -23.37 -13.15 10.27
N ALA A 206 -22.07 -12.87 10.29
CA ALA A 206 -21.05 -13.81 9.84
C ALA A 206 -21.05 -15.09 10.68
N ALA A 207 -21.12 -14.99 12.02
CA ALA A 207 -21.19 -16.14 12.91
C ALA A 207 -22.42 -17.02 12.62
N TRP A 208 -23.59 -16.41 12.41
CA TRP A 208 -24.80 -17.13 12.02
C TRP A 208 -24.60 -17.88 10.69
N LEU A 209 -24.05 -17.22 9.67
CA LEU A 209 -23.81 -17.81 8.35
C LEU A 209 -22.96 -19.09 8.40
N PHE A 210 -21.92 -19.09 9.24
CA PHE A 210 -21.05 -20.25 9.44
C PHE A 210 -21.61 -21.29 10.41
N SER A 211 -22.43 -20.88 11.38
CA SER A 211 -23.07 -21.79 12.35
C SER A 211 -24.05 -22.77 11.68
N GLU A 212 -24.64 -22.37 10.55
CA GLU A 212 -25.53 -23.22 9.75
C GLU A 212 -24.79 -24.34 8.97
N GLY A 213 -23.46 -24.49 9.15
CA GLY A 213 -22.70 -25.59 8.54
C GLY A 213 -22.56 -25.48 7.02
N ASN A 214 -22.64 -24.26 6.50
CA ASN A 214 -22.68 -23.99 5.07
C ASN A 214 -21.33 -24.25 4.38
N LYS A 215 -21.29 -25.29 3.54
CA LYS A 215 -20.21 -25.51 2.54
C LYS A 215 -20.49 -24.82 1.20
N ARG A 216 -21.54 -24.01 1.13
CA ARG A 216 -21.97 -23.32 -0.09
C ARG A 216 -21.02 -22.15 -0.39
N PRO A 217 -20.87 -21.75 -1.65
CA PRO A 217 -20.17 -20.52 -2.01
C PRO A 217 -20.80 -19.31 -1.31
N ILE A 218 -19.97 -18.48 -0.67
CA ILE A 218 -20.37 -17.23 -0.05
C ILE A 218 -19.72 -16.09 -0.81
N TYR A 219 -20.54 -15.34 -1.56
CA TYR A 219 -20.12 -14.12 -2.23
C TYR A 219 -20.08 -12.96 -1.23
N VAL A 220 -18.95 -12.27 -1.22
CA VAL A 220 -18.70 -11.15 -0.31
C VAL A 220 -17.89 -10.06 -1.04
N ASP A 221 -18.12 -8.82 -0.65
CA ASP A 221 -17.36 -7.68 -1.16
C ASP A 221 -15.92 -7.68 -0.61
N GLY A 222 -15.03 -6.92 -1.26
CA GLY A 222 -13.60 -6.93 -0.91
C GLY A 222 -13.29 -6.43 0.51
N THR A 223 -14.17 -5.64 1.12
CA THR A 223 -13.97 -5.12 2.48
C THR A 223 -14.42 -6.15 3.53
N ARG A 224 -15.62 -6.71 3.40
CA ARG A 224 -16.18 -7.74 4.31
C ARG A 224 -15.53 -9.10 4.11
N TRP A 225 -14.84 -9.34 2.99
CA TRP A 225 -13.99 -10.52 2.81
C TRP A 225 -13.11 -10.77 4.03
N TRP A 226 -12.45 -9.72 4.56
CA TRP A 226 -11.56 -9.83 5.71
C TRP A 226 -12.27 -10.30 6.99
N LEU A 227 -13.55 -9.94 7.17
CA LEU A 227 -14.35 -10.42 8.30
C LEU A 227 -14.58 -11.93 8.18
N LEU A 228 -15.08 -12.37 7.01
CA LEU A 228 -15.43 -13.77 6.81
C LEU A 228 -14.18 -14.65 6.83
N GLN A 229 -13.04 -14.15 6.34
CA GLN A 229 -11.74 -14.87 6.36
C GLN A 229 -11.33 -15.29 7.78
N GLY A 230 -11.72 -14.52 8.81
CA GLY A 230 -11.49 -14.88 10.21
C GLY A 230 -12.28 -16.11 10.68
N PHE A 231 -13.35 -16.49 9.98
CA PHE A 231 -14.19 -17.64 10.34
C PHE A 231 -13.84 -18.90 9.55
N SER A 232 -13.81 -18.84 8.21
CA SER A 232 -13.48 -19.99 7.36
C SER A 232 -13.01 -19.56 5.97
N PRO A 233 -11.74 -19.80 5.59
CA PRO A 233 -11.16 -19.29 4.34
C PRO A 233 -11.64 -20.01 3.07
N ASP A 234 -12.27 -21.18 3.17
CA ASP A 234 -12.42 -22.09 2.04
C ASP A 234 -13.68 -21.88 1.18
N THR A 235 -14.67 -21.14 1.69
CA THR A 235 -16.00 -21.02 1.05
C THR A 235 -16.28 -19.65 0.43
N GLN A 236 -15.38 -18.69 0.62
CA GLN A 236 -15.59 -17.30 0.21
C GLN A 236 -15.23 -17.09 -1.25
N ARG A 237 -16.02 -16.26 -1.93
CA ARG A 237 -15.77 -15.81 -3.31
C ARG A 237 -16.00 -14.31 -3.42
N TYR A 238 -15.13 -13.65 -4.20
CA TYR A 238 -15.34 -12.24 -4.50
C TYR A 238 -16.61 -12.08 -5.33
N VAL A 239 -17.35 -11.01 -5.05
CA VAL A 239 -18.51 -10.63 -5.87
C VAL A 239 -18.03 -10.27 -7.28
N PRO A 240 -18.55 -10.93 -8.33
CA PRO A 240 -18.21 -10.61 -9.71
C PRO A 240 -18.82 -9.26 -10.11
N ALA A 241 -18.23 -8.61 -11.12
CA ALA A 241 -18.76 -7.35 -11.66
C ALA A 241 -20.13 -7.51 -12.33
N ASP A 242 -20.40 -8.70 -12.88
CA ASP A 242 -21.68 -9.07 -13.47
C ASP A 242 -22.43 -10.01 -12.52
N ALA A 243 -23.60 -9.58 -12.07
CA ALA A 243 -24.47 -10.34 -11.16
C ALA A 243 -24.94 -11.68 -11.76
N SER A 244 -24.96 -11.82 -13.08
CA SER A 244 -25.34 -13.07 -13.75
C SER A 244 -24.35 -14.21 -13.46
N LEU A 245 -23.11 -13.90 -13.06
CA LEU A 245 -22.05 -14.87 -12.75
C LEU A 245 -22.16 -15.44 -11.33
N LEU A 246 -23.11 -14.99 -10.51
CA LEU A 246 -23.36 -15.58 -9.19
C LEU A 246 -23.90 -17.00 -9.34
N GLU A 247 -23.28 -17.98 -8.69
CA GLU A 247 -23.75 -19.36 -8.74
C GLU A 247 -25.13 -19.50 -8.07
N PRO A 248 -26.04 -20.35 -8.61
CA PRO A 248 -27.25 -20.72 -7.89
C PRO A 248 -26.88 -21.50 -6.62
N ASN A 249 -27.74 -21.48 -5.59
CA ASN A 249 -27.49 -22.12 -4.31
C ASN A 249 -26.26 -21.54 -3.58
N SER A 250 -26.11 -20.21 -3.65
CA SER A 250 -25.03 -19.46 -3.00
C SER A 250 -25.59 -18.42 -2.04
N TYR A 251 -24.73 -17.97 -1.12
CA TYR A 251 -25.04 -16.86 -0.22
C TYR A 251 -24.34 -15.60 -0.69
N LEU A 252 -24.97 -14.46 -0.43
CA LEU A 252 -24.42 -13.14 -0.65
C LEU A 252 -24.48 -12.37 0.68
N TYR A 253 -23.31 -12.00 1.21
CA TYR A 253 -23.16 -11.37 2.52
C TYR A 253 -23.01 -9.85 2.40
N PHE A 254 -23.88 -9.10 3.08
CA PHE A 254 -23.88 -7.64 3.11
C PHE A 254 -23.57 -7.15 4.52
N GLY A 255 -22.64 -6.21 4.63
CA GLY A 255 -22.36 -5.50 5.88
C GLY A 255 -23.13 -4.18 6.00
N THR A 256 -22.90 -3.46 7.08
CA THR A 256 -23.63 -2.22 7.40
C THR A 256 -23.42 -1.16 6.33
N TYR A 257 -22.21 -1.03 5.81
CA TYR A 257 -21.91 -0.07 4.74
C TYR A 257 -22.72 -0.35 3.48
N ASN A 258 -22.82 -1.61 3.07
CA ASN A 258 -23.59 -1.99 1.87
C ASN A 258 -25.08 -1.71 2.04
N LEU A 259 -25.62 -1.97 3.23
CA LEU A 259 -27.04 -1.75 3.54
C LEU A 259 -27.39 -0.26 3.59
N VAL A 260 -26.55 0.57 4.19
CA VAL A 260 -26.80 2.02 4.33
C VAL A 260 -26.62 2.75 3.00
N ARG A 261 -25.65 2.33 2.18
CA ARG A 261 -25.31 2.96 0.89
C ARG A 261 -25.99 2.30 -0.31
N GLU A 262 -26.73 1.21 -0.11
CA GLU A 262 -27.38 0.40 -1.14
C GLU A 262 -26.43 0.05 -2.31
N SER A 263 -25.17 -0.21 -1.98
CA SER A 263 -24.11 -0.44 -2.95
C SER A 263 -23.12 -1.50 -2.50
N ILE A 264 -22.53 -2.17 -3.48
CA ILE A 264 -21.55 -3.23 -3.28
C ILE A 264 -20.23 -2.87 -3.93
N ARG A 265 -19.14 -3.17 -3.23
CA ARG A 265 -17.79 -2.97 -3.74
C ARG A 265 -17.41 -4.15 -4.63
N VAL A 266 -17.13 -3.85 -5.89
CA VAL A 266 -16.62 -4.79 -6.88
C VAL A 266 -15.16 -4.44 -7.17
N GLU A 267 -14.31 -5.45 -7.20
CA GLU A 267 -12.92 -5.29 -7.59
C GLU A 267 -12.74 -5.66 -9.07
N ALA A 268 -12.29 -4.72 -9.87
CA ALA A 268 -11.92 -4.92 -11.26
C ALA A 268 -10.40 -4.84 -11.39
N GLN A 269 -9.81 -5.84 -12.04
CA GLN A 269 -8.38 -5.82 -12.32
C GLN A 269 -8.12 -4.98 -13.57
N GLU A 270 -7.67 -3.75 -13.41
CA GLU A 270 -7.19 -2.90 -14.52
C GLU A 270 -5.66 -2.94 -14.57
N HIS A 271 -5.12 -3.70 -15.52
CA HIS A 271 -3.68 -3.87 -15.71
C HIS A 271 -2.97 -4.48 -14.47
N ALA A 272 -1.96 -3.80 -13.92
CA ALA A 272 -1.18 -4.24 -12.76
C ALA A 272 -1.75 -3.76 -11.41
N ALA A 273 -2.89 -3.05 -11.43
CA ALA A 273 -3.54 -2.51 -10.25
C ALA A 273 -4.98 -3.04 -10.13
N THR A 274 -5.40 -3.38 -8.92
CA THR A 274 -6.80 -3.68 -8.62
C THR A 274 -7.52 -2.37 -8.33
N THR A 275 -8.49 -2.01 -9.16
CA THR A 275 -9.33 -0.84 -8.95
C THR A 275 -10.65 -1.30 -8.33
N ALA A 276 -11.06 -0.67 -7.23
CA ALA A 276 -12.33 -0.93 -6.59
C ALA A 276 -13.38 0.09 -7.06
N THR A 277 -14.54 -0.39 -7.49
CA THR A 277 -15.69 0.45 -7.84
C THR A 277 -16.91 0.04 -7.02
N TYR A 278 -17.83 0.98 -6.83
CA TYR A 278 -19.12 0.69 -6.19
C TYR A 278 -20.21 0.61 -7.24
N THR A 279 -20.99 -0.47 -7.21
CA THR A 279 -22.16 -0.67 -8.06
C THR A 279 -23.41 -0.76 -7.20
N GLY A 280 -24.58 -0.43 -7.76
CA GLY A 280 -25.85 -0.52 -7.04
C GLY A 280 -26.15 -1.96 -6.63
N ALA A 281 -26.63 -2.15 -5.41
CA ALA A 281 -26.91 -3.47 -4.86
C ALA A 281 -28.11 -4.17 -5.55
N ASP A 282 -29.03 -3.41 -6.13
CA ASP A 282 -30.29 -3.92 -6.71
C ASP A 282 -30.08 -5.06 -7.71
N GLY A 283 -29.08 -4.92 -8.59
CA GLY A 283 -28.77 -5.94 -9.60
C GLY A 283 -28.34 -7.28 -9.01
N PHE A 284 -27.83 -7.29 -7.77
CA PHE A 284 -27.37 -8.49 -7.08
C PHE A 284 -28.45 -9.11 -6.20
N ILE A 285 -29.41 -8.33 -5.70
CA ILE A 285 -30.41 -8.83 -4.73
C ILE A 285 -31.75 -9.25 -5.35
N GLN A 286 -32.07 -8.83 -6.58
CA GLN A 286 -33.41 -9.04 -7.20
C GLN A 286 -33.87 -10.50 -7.23
N GLU A 287 -32.96 -11.44 -7.46
CA GLU A 287 -33.26 -12.88 -7.52
C GLU A 287 -32.98 -13.64 -6.22
N HIS A 288 -32.68 -12.92 -5.12
CA HIS A 288 -32.26 -13.56 -3.87
C HIS A 288 -33.28 -13.33 -2.74
N HIS A 289 -33.45 -14.35 -1.92
CA HIS A 289 -34.25 -14.28 -0.70
C HIS A 289 -33.38 -13.82 0.46
N ARG A 290 -33.82 -12.77 1.17
CA ARG A 290 -33.17 -12.34 2.42
C ARG A 290 -33.49 -13.37 3.52
N VAL A 291 -32.50 -14.13 3.94
CA VAL A 291 -32.62 -15.21 4.93
C VAL A 291 -32.20 -14.77 6.34
N TYR A 292 -31.44 -13.69 6.45
CA TYR A 292 -31.01 -13.12 7.72
C TYR A 292 -30.94 -11.60 7.60
N ASP A 293 -31.37 -10.90 8.65
CA ASP A 293 -31.27 -9.45 8.77
C ASP A 293 -31.27 -9.07 10.25
N ASN A 294 -30.22 -8.36 10.71
CA ASN A 294 -30.15 -7.81 12.05
C ASN A 294 -29.94 -6.28 12.07
N ALA A 295 -30.30 -5.61 10.98
CA ALA A 295 -30.10 -4.18 10.72
C ALA A 295 -28.64 -3.71 10.72
N GLY A 296 -27.66 -4.61 10.82
CA GLY A 296 -26.23 -4.32 10.63
C GLY A 296 -25.54 -5.25 9.64
N SER A 297 -26.17 -6.37 9.32
CA SER A 297 -25.79 -7.27 8.25
C SER A 297 -27.03 -7.95 7.70
N ALA A 298 -26.97 -8.28 6.42
CA ALA A 298 -28.02 -9.05 5.76
C ALA A 298 -27.38 -10.16 4.92
N ILE A 299 -28.07 -11.28 4.84
CA ILE A 299 -27.64 -12.42 4.04
C ILE A 299 -28.76 -12.74 3.07
N TYR A 300 -28.37 -12.79 1.80
CA TYR A 300 -29.23 -13.11 0.69
C TYR A 300 -28.87 -14.50 0.17
N TYR A 301 -29.88 -15.28 -0.19
CA TYR A 301 -29.74 -16.64 -0.70
C TYR A 301 -30.36 -16.74 -2.09
N ARG A 302 -29.62 -17.30 -3.05
CA ARG A 302 -30.10 -17.58 -4.41
C ARG A 302 -30.55 -19.03 -4.54
#